data_AF-A0A087T0L0-F1
#
_entry.id   AF-A0A087T0L0-F1
#
_cell.length_a   1.000
_cell.length_b   1.000
_cell.length_c   1.000
_cell.angle_alpha   90.00
_cell.angle_beta   90.00
_cell.angle_gamma   90.00
#
_symmetry.space_group_name_H-M   'P 1'
#
loop_
_entity.id
_entity.type
_entity.pdbx_description
1 polymer ?
#
loop_
_entity_poly.entity_id
_entity_poly.type
_entity_poly.pdbx_seq_one_letter_code
_entity_poly.pdbx_strand_id
1 'polypeptide(L)' 'MLIHWLCAAFPDDHYLRFLLSKQDLKILAAQFCTNLLAAGVLRQIEDENAPLANLFRPDLMYYWTHSEPQ' A
#
# COMPACT_ATOMS: atom_id res chain seq x y z
N MET A 1 -2.44 7.00 3.39
CA MET A 1 -1.15 7.70 3.13
C MET A 1 -0.12 6.86 2.39
N LEU A 2 0.02 5.56 2.68
CA LEU A 2 1.03 4.68 2.06
C LEU A 2 0.99 4.64 0.52
N ILE A 3 -0.20 4.49 -0.09
CA ILE A 3 -0.35 4.50 -1.56
C ILE A 3 0.13 5.82 -2.16
N HIS A 4 -0.27 6.96 -1.58
CA HIS A 4 0.15 8.27 -2.08
C HIS A 4 1.66 8.47 -1.92
N TRP A 5 2.23 8.04 -0.79
CA TRP A 5 3.67 8.07 -0.58
C TRP A 5 4.43 7.23 -1.62
N LEU A 6 3.99 6.00 -1.88
CA LEU A 6 4.61 5.14 -2.91
C LEU A 6 4.48 5.74 -4.31
N CYS A 7 3.31 6.29 -4.66
CA CYS A 7 3.11 6.93 -5.95
C CYS A 7 3.95 8.21 -6.11
N ALA A 8 4.22 8.93 -5.02
CA ALA A 8 5.03 10.15 -5.05
C ALA A 8 6.51 9.88 -5.31
N ALA A 9 6.98 8.64 -5.14
CA ALA A 9 8.33 8.22 -5.52
C ALA A 9 8.57 8.27 -7.05
N PHE A 10 7.51 8.42 -7.84
CA PHE A 10 7.56 8.58 -9.29
C PHE A 10 7.15 10.02 -9.66
N PRO A 11 8.10 10.96 -9.78
CA PRO A 11 7.80 12.35 -10.19
C PRO A 11 7.21 12.40 -11.60
N ASP A 12 6.56 13.51 -11.96
CA ASP A 12 5.76 13.62 -13.20
C ASP A 12 6.60 13.45 -14.49
N ASP A 13 7.91 13.70 -14.44
CA ASP A 13 8.88 13.52 -15.53
C ASP A 13 9.47 12.09 -15.61
N HIS A 14 9.17 11.23 -14.62
CA HIS A 14 9.66 9.86 -14.59
C HIS A 14 9.08 9.05 -15.76
N TYR A 15 9.91 8.21 -16.41
CA TYR A 15 9.52 7.52 -17.64
C TYR A 15 8.20 6.71 -17.51
N LEU A 16 7.96 6.12 -16.33
CA LEU A 16 6.73 5.39 -16.02
C LEU A 16 5.47 6.24 -16.11
N ARG A 17 5.53 7.56 -15.91
CA ARG A 17 4.38 8.46 -16.03
C ARG A 17 3.92 8.67 -17.48
N PHE A 18 4.78 8.39 -18.46
CA PHE A 18 4.39 8.38 -19.88
C PHE A 18 3.66 7.09 -20.27
N LEU A 19 3.84 6.01 -19.50
CA LEU A 19 3.26 4.69 -19.78
C LEU A 19 2.06 4.38 -18.90
N LEU A 20 2.05 4.88 -17.66
CA LEU A 20 1.07 4.57 -16.63
C LEU A 20 0.38 5.84 -16.15
N SER A 21 -0.95 5.82 -16.13
CA SER A 21 -1.73 6.90 -15.55
C SER A 21 -1.55 6.95 -14.03
N LYS A 22 -1.98 8.06 -13.42
CA LYS A 22 -2.02 8.18 -11.95
C LYS A 22 -2.90 7.09 -11.31
N GLN A 23 -3.92 6.61 -12.01
CA GLN A 23 -4.81 5.55 -11.53
C GLN A 23 -4.13 4.18 -11.61
N ASP A 24 -3.40 3.89 -12.68
CA ASP A 24 -2.67 2.63 -12.82
C ASP A 24 -1.63 2.46 -11.71
N LEU A 25 -0.89 3.53 -11.40
CA LEU A 25 0.07 3.53 -10.29
C LEU A 25 -0.60 3.28 -8.94
N LYS A 26 -1.81 3.81 -8.71
CA LYS A 26 -2.59 3.52 -7.49
C LYS A 26 -3.02 2.07 -7.41
N ILE A 27 -3.41 1.46 -8.53
CA ILE A 27 -3.79 0.04 -8.60
C ILE A 27 -2.58 -0.83 -8.27
N LEU A 28 -1.43 -0.56 -8.91
CA LEU A 28 -0.18 -1.28 -8.63
C LEU A 28 0.26 -1.11 -7.17
N ALA A 29 0.19 0.12 -6.64
CA ALA A 29 0.51 0.39 -5.24
C ALA A 29 -0.41 -0.38 -4.27
N ALA A 30 -1.70 -0.46 -4.55
CA ALA A 30 -2.65 -1.23 -3.73
C ALA A 30 -2.30 -2.73 -3.75
N GLN A 31 -1.99 -3.31 -4.92
CA GLN A 31 -1.56 -4.70 -5.02
C GLN A 31 -0.25 -4.96 -4.30
N PHE A 32 0.70 -4.04 -4.39
CA PHE A 32 1.92 -4.11 -3.61
C PHE A 32 1.65 -4.13 -2.10
N CYS A 33 0.71 -3.29 -1.62
CA CYS A 33 0.31 -3.31 -0.20
C CYS A 33 -0.38 -4.62 0.20
N THR A 34 -1.18 -5.24 -0.69
CA THR A 34 -1.73 -6.59 -0.46
C THR A 34 -0.63 -7.63 -0.29
N ASN A 35 0.44 -7.57 -1.10
CA ASN A 35 1.57 -8.47 -0.96
C ASN A 35 2.31 -8.26 0.38
N LEU A 36 2.48 -7.02 0.82
CA LEU A 36 3.07 -6.72 2.15
C LEU A 36 2.21 -7.25 3.29
N LEU A 37 0.88 -7.15 3.18
CA LEU A 37 -0.06 -7.72 4.14
C LEU A 37 0.03 -9.27 4.17
N ALA A 38 0.03 -9.91 3.00
CA ALA A 38 0.14 -11.36 2.87
C ALA A 38 1.50 -11.90 3.37
N ALA A 39 2.59 -11.15 3.16
CA ALA A 39 3.91 -11.48 3.70
C ALA A 39 4.02 -11.24 5.22
N GLY A 40 2.98 -10.69 5.86
CA GLY A 40 2.99 -10.37 7.27
C GLY A 40 3.85 -9.17 7.64
N VAL A 41 4.26 -8.34 6.67
CA VAL A 41 5.02 -7.10 6.87
C VAL A 41 4.10 -5.95 7.34
N LEU A 42 2.88 -5.91 6.79
CA LEU A 42 1.79 -5.05 7.27
C LEU A 42 0.77 -5.91 8.02
N ARG A 43 0.13 -5.32 9.03
CA ARG A 43 -1.09 -5.88 9.66
C ARG A 43 -2.18 -4.82 9.73
N GLN A 44 -3.41 -5.25 9.50
CA GLN A 44 -4.60 -4.43 9.69
C GLN A 44 -4.83 -4.21 11.19
N ILE A 45 -5.24 -3.00 11.56
CA ILE A 45 -5.76 -2.73 12.91
C ILE A 45 -7.23 -3.20 12.92
N GLU A 46 -7.57 -4.09 13.84
CA GLU A 46 -8.95 -4.56 14.01
C GLU A 46 -9.86 -3.41 14.45
N ASP A 47 -11.03 -3.32 13.81
CA ASP A 47 -12.12 -2.42 14.15
C ASP A 47 -13.41 -3.25 14.16
N GLU A 48 -14.36 -2.94 15.03
CA GLU A 48 -15.68 -3.59 15.10
C GLU A 48 -16.40 -3.65 13.74
N ASN A 49 -16.16 -2.64 12.89
CA ASN A 49 -16.77 -2.54 11.56
C ASN A 49 -15.86 -3.05 10.42
N ALA A 50 -14.62 -3.44 10.72
CA ALA A 50 -13.66 -3.88 9.72
C ALA A 50 -12.88 -5.12 10.22
N PRO A 51 -13.41 -6.34 9.98
CA PRO A 51 -12.71 -7.56 10.32
C PRO A 51 -11.41 -7.68 9.52
N LEU A 52 -10.46 -8.48 10.03
CA LEU A 52 -9.21 -8.76 9.35
C LEU A 52 -9.46 -9.30 7.94
N ALA A 53 -8.86 -8.63 6.96
CA ALA A 53 -8.93 -9.04 5.56
C ALA A 53 -7.56 -9.46 5.04
N ASN A 54 -7.56 -10.37 4.06
CA ASN A 54 -6.35 -10.77 3.33
C ASN A 54 -6.02 -9.82 2.16
N LEU A 55 -6.89 -8.84 1.89
CA LEU A 55 -6.73 -7.86 0.82
C LEU A 55 -6.52 -6.47 1.44
N PHE A 56 -5.54 -5.74 0.92
CA PHE A 56 -5.33 -4.36 1.35
C PHE A 56 -6.50 -3.48 0.91
N ARG A 57 -7.00 -2.66 1.85
CA ARG A 57 -8.09 -1.73 1.65
C ARG A 57 -7.61 -0.31 1.97
N PRO A 58 -7.61 0.63 1.00
CA PRO A 58 -7.07 1.98 1.21
C PRO A 58 -7.78 2.80 2.29
N ASP A 59 -9.02 2.42 2.63
CA ASP A 59 -9.88 3.05 3.62
C ASP A 59 -9.67 2.53 5.05
N LEU A 60 -8.82 1.52 5.25
CA LEU A 60 -8.52 0.94 6.56
C LEU A 60 -7.15 1.39 7.10
N MET A 61 -6.92 1.15 8.40
CA MET A 61 -5.66 1.44 9.06
C MET A 61 -4.79 0.19 9.20
N TYR A 62 -3.48 0.38 9.04
CA TYR A 62 -2.48 -0.67 9.07
C TYR A 62 -1.25 -0.20 9.84
N TYR A 63 -0.53 -1.15 10.45
CA TYR A 63 0.75 -0.93 11.11
C TYR A 63 1.82 -1.90 10.60
N TRP A 64 3.09 -1.53 10.74
CA TRP A 64 4.22 -2.38 10.43
C TRP A 64 4.43 -3.41 11.55
N THR A 65 4.57 -4.68 11.19
CA THR A 65 4.62 -5.79 12.15
C THR A 65 5.97 -5.95 12.84
N HIS A 66 7.06 -5.60 12.15
CA HIS A 66 8.40 -5.59 12.69
C HIS A 66 9.25 -4.61 11.87
N SER A 67 9.81 -3.60 12.52
CA SER A 67 11.07 -3.00 12.09
C SER A 67 12.17 -3.93 12.57
N GLU A 68 13.07 -4.40 11.69
CA GLU A 68 14.31 -5.05 12.15
C GLU A 68 14.95 -4.19 13.26
N PRO A 69 15.40 -4.79 14.38
CA PRO A 69 16.19 -4.05 15.36
C PRO A 69 17.49 -3.59 14.67
N GLN A 70 17.77 -2.28 14.73
CA GLN A 70 19.08 -1.72 14.36
C GLN A 70 20.18 -2.20 15.31
#